data_AF-A0A026W4I6-F1
#
_entry.id   AF-A0A026W4I6-F1
#
_cell.length_a   1.000
_cell.length_b   1.000
_cell.length_c   1.000
_cell.angle_alpha   90.00
_cell.angle_beta   90.00
_cell.angle_gamma   90.00
#
_symmetry.space_group_name_H-M   'P 1'
#
loop_
_entity.id
_entity.type
_entity.pdbx_description
1 polymer ?
#
loop_
_entity_poly.entity_id
_entity_poly.type
_entity_poly.pdbx_seq_one_letter_code
_entity_poly.pdbx_strand_id
1 'polypeptide(L)'
;MYLSPRTTPRARKAKPAPPPPMPTSIPYNIPIGYQKTNKDEANRNKQSLSNVLGVDDLSYKAYADKSVQGKWKRKKGPAPPRSIPHRRKIKVISMKDVKLELDEIELQQQGLKRQERYSSLGADVEELVLELFTLVNEKNELFRMQAELMLLRRQQRLEEEHAEVEYQIRCLMYQPEATKTDFDKQKEEALIQRLVEIVERRNEIVKCLEMNRRREVEEVKSINKHMSLFVGK
;
A
#
# COMPACT_ATOMS: atom_id res chain seq x y z
N MET A 1 43.94 -33.31 42.55
CA MET A 1 42.81 -33.08 41.63
C MET A 1 41.60 -32.67 42.47
N TYR A 2 41.22 -31.40 42.45
CA TYR A 2 40.03 -30.90 43.16
C TYR A 2 38.87 -30.74 42.16
N LEU A 3 37.80 -31.49 42.37
CA LEU A 3 36.53 -31.36 41.64
C LEU A 3 35.71 -30.21 42.24
N SER A 4 35.29 -29.26 41.40
CA SER A 4 34.41 -28.15 41.78
C SER A 4 32.97 -28.44 41.32
N PRO A 5 31.92 -28.21 42.15
CA PRO A 5 30.56 -28.58 41.79
C PRO A 5 29.90 -27.59 40.80
N ARG A 6 29.25 -28.15 39.77
CA ARG A 6 28.36 -27.45 38.83
C ARG A 6 27.17 -26.82 39.57
N THR A 7 26.96 -25.52 39.40
CA THR A 7 25.73 -24.84 39.80
C THR A 7 24.73 -24.85 38.63
N THR A 8 23.57 -25.45 38.84
CA THR A 8 22.45 -25.39 37.88
C THR A 8 21.73 -24.03 37.99
N PRO A 9 21.26 -23.43 36.88
CA PRO A 9 20.54 -22.17 36.94
C PRO A 9 19.13 -22.37 37.50
N ARG A 10 18.80 -21.59 38.53
CA ARG A 10 17.49 -21.55 39.21
C ARG A 10 16.41 -21.01 38.28
N ALA A 11 15.33 -21.77 38.08
CA ALA A 11 14.16 -21.36 37.31
C ALA A 11 13.51 -20.10 37.93
N ARG A 12 13.35 -19.04 37.13
CA ARG A 12 12.63 -17.82 37.53
C ARG A 12 11.12 -18.03 37.32
N LYS A 13 10.31 -17.78 38.35
CA LYS A 13 8.84 -17.77 38.22
C LYS A 13 8.41 -16.66 37.24
N ALA A 14 7.64 -17.03 36.22
CA ALA A 14 7.01 -16.09 35.30
C ALA A 14 5.88 -15.35 36.01
N LYS A 15 6.04 -14.04 36.23
CA LYS A 15 4.91 -13.15 36.52
C LYS A 15 4.39 -12.61 35.18
N PRO A 16 3.09 -12.63 34.90
CA PRO A 16 2.54 -12.03 33.68
C PRO A 16 2.81 -10.52 33.66
N ALA A 17 3.04 -9.96 32.47
CA ALA A 17 3.16 -8.52 32.30
C ALA A 17 1.82 -7.84 32.62
N PRO A 18 1.82 -6.63 33.22
CA PRO A 18 0.60 -5.86 33.41
C PRO A 18 -0.03 -5.50 32.04
N PRO A 19 -1.36 -5.42 31.96
CA PRO A 19 -2.06 -5.10 30.72
C PRO A 19 -1.70 -3.68 30.24
N PRO A 20 -1.69 -3.44 28.91
CA PRO A 20 -1.46 -2.11 28.36
C PRO A 20 -2.58 -1.14 28.78
N PRO A 21 -2.26 0.16 28.97
CA PRO A 21 -3.28 1.17 29.24
C PRO A 21 -4.25 1.29 28.06
N MET A 22 -5.55 1.41 28.34
CA MET A 22 -6.58 1.58 27.31
C MET A 22 -6.36 2.88 26.52
N PRO A 23 -6.60 2.88 25.20
CA PRO A 23 -6.58 4.11 24.43
C PRO A 23 -7.76 4.99 24.81
N THR A 24 -7.49 6.13 25.43
CA THR A 24 -8.47 7.19 25.63
C THR A 24 -8.90 7.72 24.27
N SER A 25 -10.18 7.60 23.94
CA SER A 25 -10.78 8.20 22.75
C SER A 25 -10.71 9.73 22.86
N ILE A 26 -9.76 10.33 22.14
CA ILE A 26 -9.70 11.79 21.96
C ILE A 26 -10.51 12.11 20.69
N PRO A 27 -11.53 12.99 20.76
CA PRO A 27 -12.27 13.39 19.58
C PRO A 27 -11.38 14.19 18.61
N TYR A 28 -11.57 13.92 17.32
CA TYR A 28 -10.91 14.59 16.21
C TYR A 28 -11.30 16.07 16.13
N ASN A 29 -10.50 16.95 16.75
CA ASN A 29 -10.12 18.28 16.24
C ASN A 29 -9.33 19.07 17.29
N ILE A 30 -8.00 18.94 17.31
CA ILE A 30 -7.10 19.94 17.90
C ILE A 30 -5.84 20.05 17.00
N PRO A 31 -5.40 21.26 16.60
CA PRO A 31 -4.20 21.44 15.81
C PRO A 31 -2.93 20.93 16.52
N ILE A 32 -2.07 20.29 15.73
CA ILE A 32 -0.75 19.77 16.14
C ILE A 32 0.13 20.97 16.55
N GLY A 33 0.21 21.26 17.84
CA GLY A 33 1.07 22.34 18.34
C GLY A 33 1.14 22.52 19.85
N TYR A 34 0.13 22.13 20.63
CA TYR A 34 -0.01 22.61 22.02
C TYR A 34 -0.03 21.54 23.13
N GLN A 35 0.53 20.34 22.91
CA GLN A 35 0.62 19.32 23.98
C GLN A 35 2.03 19.06 24.54
N LYS A 36 3.07 19.72 24.02
CA LYS A 36 4.45 19.50 24.52
C LYS A 36 4.78 20.29 25.79
N THR A 37 4.04 21.34 26.11
CA THR A 37 4.33 22.24 27.24
C THR A 37 3.68 21.83 28.57
N ASN A 38 2.55 21.13 28.51
CA ASN A 38 1.76 20.78 29.70
C ASN A 38 2.44 19.77 30.64
N LYS A 39 3.33 18.92 30.10
CA LYS A 39 4.04 17.91 30.91
C LYS A 39 5.21 18.52 31.70
N ASP A 40 5.80 19.60 31.18
CA ASP A 40 6.89 20.32 31.84
C ASP A 40 6.37 21.26 32.93
N GLU A 41 5.18 21.82 32.75
CA GLU A 41 4.53 22.72 33.72
C GLU A 41 4.07 21.98 34.99
N ALA A 42 3.53 20.76 34.84
CA ALA A 42 3.21 19.88 35.95
C ALA A 42 4.46 19.37 36.72
N ASN A 43 5.64 19.41 36.09
CA ASN A 43 6.89 18.99 36.72
C ASN A 43 7.58 20.16 37.45
N ARG A 44 7.44 21.38 36.93
CA ARG A 44 7.85 22.62 37.62
C ARG A 44 7.06 22.87 38.90
N ASN A 45 5.75 22.61 38.88
CA ASN A 45 4.88 22.86 40.04
C ASN A 45 5.07 21.86 41.21
N LYS A 46 5.79 20.74 41.01
CA LYS A 46 6.16 19.82 42.09
C LYS A 46 7.39 20.24 42.88
N GLN A 47 8.20 21.16 42.34
CA GLN A 47 9.37 21.70 43.04
C GLN A 47 9.04 22.97 43.85
N SER A 48 7.94 23.65 43.55
CA SER A 48 7.53 24.89 44.25
C SER A 48 6.77 24.65 45.56
N LEU A 49 6.25 23.44 45.80
CA LEU A 49 5.50 23.12 47.03
C LEU A 49 6.37 22.71 48.22
N SER A 50 7.70 22.61 48.07
CA SER A 50 8.61 22.28 49.19
C SER A 50 9.18 23.49 49.93
N ASN A 51 8.82 24.73 49.54
CA ASN A 51 9.51 25.93 50.01
C ASN A 51 8.69 26.88 50.91
N VAL A 52 7.56 26.45 51.45
CA VAL A 52 6.78 27.29 52.38
C VAL A 52 6.44 26.48 53.62
N LEU A 53 7.16 26.77 54.71
CA LEU A 53 6.95 26.52 56.16
C LEU A 53 8.38 26.37 56.74
N GLY A 54 9.04 27.41 57.25
CA GLY A 54 8.78 28.03 58.55
C GLY A 54 10.01 27.81 59.46
N VAL A 55 10.80 28.89 59.63
CA VAL A 55 11.71 29.27 60.75
C VAL A 55 12.50 28.22 61.57
N ASP A 56 13.82 28.49 61.62
CA ASP A 56 14.83 28.27 62.66
C ASP A 56 15.18 26.85 63.16
N ASP A 57 16.35 26.33 62.75
CA ASP A 57 17.43 25.88 63.64
C ASP A 57 18.66 25.41 62.82
N LEU A 58 19.86 25.82 63.25
CA LEU A 58 21.14 25.44 62.63
C LEU A 58 21.48 23.97 62.97
N SER A 59 21.30 23.06 62.02
CA SER A 59 21.99 21.76 62.06
C SER A 59 22.41 21.32 60.66
N TYR A 60 23.73 21.21 60.50
CA TYR A 60 24.44 20.77 59.31
C TYR A 60 24.05 19.32 58.95
N LYS A 61 22.91 19.12 58.28
CA LYS A 61 22.66 17.90 57.50
C LYS A 61 22.94 18.20 56.05
N ALA A 62 24.17 17.89 55.65
CA ALA A 62 24.57 17.79 54.26
C ALA A 62 23.59 16.88 53.51
N TYR A 63 22.72 17.48 52.69
CA TYR A 63 21.98 16.76 51.69
C TYR A 63 23.00 16.20 50.70
N ALA A 64 23.34 14.92 50.86
CA ALA A 64 24.17 14.23 49.89
C ALA A 64 23.45 14.28 48.54
N ASP A 65 23.96 15.11 47.65
CA ASP A 65 23.48 15.24 46.29
C ASP A 65 23.57 13.88 45.60
N LYS A 66 22.40 13.29 45.34
CA LYS A 66 22.27 12.00 44.64
C LYS A 66 22.78 12.07 43.19
N SER A 67 23.15 13.25 42.70
CA SER A 67 23.87 13.48 41.45
C SER A 67 25.34 13.02 41.52
N VAL A 68 26.00 13.18 42.68
CA VAL A 68 27.43 12.85 42.86
C VAL A 68 27.66 11.35 43.01
N GLN A 69 26.70 10.61 43.58
CA GLN A 69 26.73 9.15 43.55
C GLN A 69 26.24 8.67 42.19
N GLY A 70 27.15 8.36 41.27
CA GLY A 70 26.92 7.90 39.89
C GLY A 70 26.07 6.64 39.68
N LYS A 71 25.10 6.36 40.55
CA LYS A 71 24.13 5.26 40.49
C LYS A 71 23.08 5.41 39.37
N TRP A 72 23.07 6.55 38.67
CA TRP A 72 22.26 6.76 37.45
C TRP A 72 22.94 6.32 36.16
N LYS A 73 24.14 5.73 36.22
CA LYS A 73 24.73 5.01 35.09
C LYS A 73 24.01 3.67 34.89
N ARG A 74 22.68 3.68 34.68
CA ARG A 74 22.01 2.52 34.10
C ARG A 74 22.58 2.41 32.70
N LYS A 75 23.47 1.43 32.46
CA LYS A 75 23.86 1.04 31.11
C LYS A 75 22.55 0.75 30.38
N LYS A 76 22.13 1.66 29.49
CA LYS A 76 20.99 1.40 28.61
C LYS A 76 21.32 0.08 27.92
N GLY A 77 20.40 -0.87 27.98
CA GLY A 77 20.55 -2.10 27.22
C GLY A 77 20.72 -1.76 25.74
N PRO A 78 21.31 -2.66 24.94
CA PRO A 78 21.33 -2.50 23.48
C PRO A 78 19.96 -2.08 22.97
N ALA A 79 19.94 -1.16 21.99
CA ALA A 79 18.69 -0.71 21.40
C ALA A 79 17.91 -1.93 20.89
N PRO A 80 16.59 -1.99 21.11
CA PRO A 80 15.76 -3.06 20.54
C PRO A 80 16.00 -3.15 19.02
N PRO A 81 16.02 -4.37 18.45
CA PRO A 81 16.17 -4.53 17.01
C PRO A 81 15.04 -3.79 16.28
N ARG A 82 15.39 -3.10 15.19
CA ARG A 82 14.41 -2.41 14.35
C ARG A 82 13.46 -3.45 13.72
N SER A 83 12.21 -3.07 13.48
CA SER A 83 11.24 -3.95 12.84
C SER A 83 11.58 -4.19 11.38
N ILE A 84 11.62 -5.44 10.95
CA ILE A 84 11.91 -5.83 9.57
C ILE A 84 10.83 -5.24 8.65
N PRO A 85 11.19 -4.64 7.50
CA PRO A 85 10.23 -4.22 6.50
C PRO A 85 9.34 -5.38 6.06
N HIS A 86 8.03 -5.17 5.97
CA HIS A 86 7.10 -6.17 5.47
C HIS A 86 6.72 -5.86 4.03
N ARG A 87 6.66 -6.90 3.19
CA ARG A 87 6.17 -6.81 1.82
C ARG A 87 4.67 -6.53 1.82
N ARG A 88 4.23 -5.52 1.07
CA ARG A 88 2.80 -5.21 0.91
C ARG A 88 2.11 -6.34 0.15
N LYS A 89 0.91 -6.73 0.58
CA LYS A 89 0.05 -7.67 -0.15
C LYS A 89 -0.79 -6.87 -1.15
N ILE A 90 -0.58 -7.10 -2.45
CA ILE A 90 -1.41 -6.51 -3.50
C ILE A 90 -2.72 -7.28 -3.59
N LYS A 91 -3.85 -6.58 -3.74
CA LYS A 91 -5.14 -7.22 -4.00
C LYS A 91 -5.15 -7.65 -5.47
N VAL A 92 -4.81 -8.90 -5.72
CA VAL A 92 -4.63 -9.47 -7.06
C VAL A 92 -5.99 -9.69 -7.71
N ILE A 93 -6.21 -9.15 -8.92
CA ILE A 93 -7.21 -9.71 -9.83
C ILE A 93 -6.70 -11.10 -10.21
N SER A 94 -7.50 -12.15 -10.03
CA SER A 94 -7.07 -13.52 -10.34
C SER A 94 -6.60 -13.59 -11.79
N MET A 95 -5.30 -13.78 -11.98
CA MET A 95 -4.69 -13.93 -13.31
C MET A 95 -5.23 -15.16 -14.05
N LYS A 96 -5.77 -16.12 -13.31
CA LYS A 96 -6.48 -17.27 -13.87
C LYS A 96 -7.80 -16.83 -14.47
N ASP A 97 -8.55 -15.98 -13.78
CA ASP A 97 -9.88 -15.52 -14.21
C ASP A 97 -9.73 -14.66 -15.48
N VAL A 98 -8.80 -13.70 -15.50
CA VAL A 98 -8.52 -12.89 -16.70
C VAL A 98 -8.09 -13.77 -17.89
N LYS A 99 -7.35 -14.85 -17.64
CA LYS A 99 -6.96 -15.78 -18.71
C LYS A 99 -8.18 -16.55 -19.22
N LEU A 100 -9.03 -17.07 -18.33
CA LEU A 100 -10.23 -17.80 -18.70
C LEU A 100 -11.17 -16.93 -19.54
N GLU A 101 -11.37 -15.67 -19.15
CA GLU A 101 -12.18 -14.72 -19.92
C GLU A 101 -11.60 -14.45 -21.32
N LEU A 102 -10.26 -14.31 -21.45
CA LEU A 102 -9.62 -14.16 -22.76
C LEU A 102 -9.79 -15.40 -23.64
N ASP A 103 -9.67 -16.60 -23.05
CA ASP A 103 -9.86 -17.87 -23.77
C ASP A 103 -11.34 -18.02 -24.21
N GLU A 104 -12.29 -17.59 -23.39
CA GLU A 104 -13.72 -17.56 -23.72
C GLU A 104 -14.02 -16.58 -24.87
N ILE A 105 -13.46 -15.37 -24.83
CA ILE A 105 -13.59 -14.39 -25.91
C ILE A 105 -13.02 -14.95 -27.23
N GLU A 106 -11.88 -15.65 -27.18
CA GLU A 106 -11.32 -16.28 -28.38
C GLU A 106 -12.28 -17.32 -28.98
N LEU A 107 -12.88 -18.15 -28.14
CA LEU A 107 -13.87 -19.14 -28.58
C LEU A 107 -15.09 -18.46 -29.21
N GLN A 108 -15.60 -17.40 -28.60
CA GLN A 108 -16.72 -16.62 -29.14
C GLN A 108 -16.37 -16.00 -30.50
N GLN A 109 -15.18 -15.40 -30.64
CA GLN A 109 -14.70 -14.87 -31.93
C GLN A 109 -14.61 -15.95 -33.01
N GLN A 110 -14.17 -17.17 -32.67
CA GLN A 110 -14.16 -18.30 -33.62
C GLN A 110 -15.57 -18.74 -34.01
N GLY A 111 -16.53 -18.69 -33.08
CA GLY A 111 -17.95 -18.91 -33.31
C GLY A 111 -18.53 -17.91 -34.31
N LEU A 112 -18.31 -16.62 -34.09
CA LEU A 112 -18.78 -15.55 -34.98
C LEU A 112 -18.18 -15.66 -36.40
N LYS A 113 -16.88 -15.94 -36.52
CA LYS A 113 -16.23 -16.22 -37.82
C LYS A 113 -16.82 -17.43 -38.55
N ARG A 114 -17.42 -18.37 -37.81
CA ARG A 114 -18.13 -19.50 -38.39
C ARG A 114 -19.50 -19.05 -38.88
N GLN A 115 -20.24 -18.30 -38.08
CA GLN A 115 -21.55 -17.75 -38.45
C GLN A 115 -21.46 -16.85 -39.70
N GLU A 116 -20.46 -15.95 -39.77
CA GLU A 116 -20.17 -15.12 -40.95
C GLU A 116 -20.06 -15.93 -42.26
N ARG A 117 -19.65 -17.21 -42.19
CA ARG A 117 -19.51 -18.09 -43.36
C ARG A 117 -20.80 -18.81 -43.76
N TYR A 118 -21.80 -18.88 -42.88
CA TYR A 118 -23.04 -19.63 -43.09
C TYR A 118 -24.30 -18.74 -43.18
N SER A 119 -24.22 -17.43 -42.94
CA SER A 119 -25.36 -16.48 -43.02
C SER A 119 -26.00 -16.30 -44.41
N SER A 120 -25.68 -17.11 -45.44
CA SER A 120 -26.11 -16.85 -46.83
C SER A 120 -27.25 -17.74 -47.36
N LEU A 121 -27.89 -18.56 -46.53
CA LEU A 121 -28.89 -19.53 -46.99
C LEU A 121 -30.33 -19.03 -46.79
N GLY A 122 -30.85 -18.28 -47.78
CA GLY A 122 -32.29 -18.09 -48.00
C GLY A 122 -32.98 -16.92 -47.28
N ALA A 123 -32.22 -16.02 -46.64
CA ALA A 123 -32.74 -14.81 -46.01
C ALA A 123 -32.93 -13.66 -47.00
N ASP A 124 -33.91 -12.78 -46.74
CA ASP A 124 -34.09 -11.54 -47.50
C ASP A 124 -32.92 -10.56 -47.25
N VAL A 125 -32.70 -9.62 -48.16
CA VAL A 125 -31.59 -8.66 -48.11
C VAL A 125 -31.64 -7.81 -46.84
N GLU A 126 -32.84 -7.40 -46.42
CA GLU A 126 -33.02 -6.60 -45.20
C GLU A 126 -32.66 -7.40 -43.94
N GLU A 127 -33.04 -8.68 -43.88
CA GLU A 127 -32.70 -9.59 -42.78
C GLU A 127 -31.19 -9.85 -42.72
N LEU A 128 -30.54 -10.06 -43.88
CA LEU A 128 -29.10 -10.25 -43.96
C LEU A 128 -28.31 -9.00 -43.53
N VAL A 129 -28.82 -7.80 -43.84
CA VAL A 129 -28.20 -6.54 -43.40
C VAL A 129 -28.32 -6.39 -41.89
N LEU A 130 -29.48 -6.70 -41.29
CA LEU A 130 -29.65 -6.67 -39.84
C LEU A 130 -28.73 -7.70 -39.14
N GLU A 131 -28.66 -8.93 -39.66
CA GLU A 131 -27.76 -9.96 -39.14
C GLU A 131 -26.29 -9.50 -39.21
N LEU A 132 -25.88 -8.89 -40.33
CA LEU A 132 -24.52 -8.35 -40.47
C LEU A 132 -24.22 -7.27 -39.43
N PHE A 133 -25.16 -6.35 -39.17
CA PHE A 133 -24.99 -5.34 -38.12
C PHE A 133 -24.82 -5.97 -36.74
N THR A 134 -25.62 -6.99 -36.41
CA THR A 134 -25.51 -7.69 -35.13
C THR A 134 -24.15 -8.37 -34.98
N LEU A 135 -23.70 -9.10 -36.00
CA LEU A 135 -22.40 -9.79 -36.00
C LEU A 135 -21.21 -8.83 -35.86
N VAL A 136 -21.23 -7.73 -36.60
CA VAL A 136 -20.17 -6.71 -36.52
C VAL A 136 -20.15 -6.07 -35.13
N ASN A 137 -21.32 -5.79 -34.56
CA ASN A 137 -21.42 -5.21 -33.22
C ASN A 137 -20.87 -6.17 -32.16
N GLU A 138 -21.31 -7.43 -32.16
CA GLU A 138 -20.82 -8.45 -31.22
C GLU A 138 -19.30 -8.63 -31.32
N LYS A 139 -18.77 -8.70 -32.55
CA LYS A 139 -17.33 -8.81 -32.77
C LYS A 139 -16.56 -7.61 -32.25
N ASN A 140 -17.07 -6.39 -32.45
CA ASN A 140 -16.45 -5.17 -31.94
C ASN A 140 -16.44 -5.14 -30.40
N GLU A 141 -17.54 -5.55 -29.77
CA GLU A 141 -17.62 -5.65 -28.31
C GLU A 141 -16.62 -6.66 -27.74
N LEU A 142 -16.45 -7.81 -28.39
CA LEU A 142 -15.44 -8.79 -28.00
C LEU A 142 -14.01 -8.24 -28.10
N PHE A 143 -13.70 -7.47 -29.15
CA PHE A 143 -12.39 -6.83 -29.26
C PHE A 143 -12.16 -5.76 -28.19
N ARG A 144 -13.18 -4.99 -27.84
CA ARG A 144 -13.12 -4.00 -26.74
C ARG A 144 -12.86 -4.67 -25.41
N MET A 145 -13.65 -5.69 -25.08
CA MET A 145 -13.50 -6.46 -23.86
C MET A 145 -12.11 -7.10 -23.77
N GLN A 146 -11.64 -7.71 -24.86
CA GLN A 146 -10.29 -8.29 -24.93
C GLN A 146 -9.19 -7.25 -24.67
N ALA A 147 -9.30 -6.07 -25.28
CA ALA A 147 -8.33 -4.99 -25.11
C ALA A 147 -8.31 -4.47 -23.67
N GLU A 148 -9.48 -4.30 -23.05
CA GLU A 148 -9.60 -3.88 -21.65
C GLU A 148 -8.98 -4.92 -20.70
N LEU A 149 -9.30 -6.21 -20.87
CA LEU A 149 -8.73 -7.29 -20.07
C LEU A 149 -7.20 -7.35 -20.20
N MET A 150 -6.67 -7.11 -21.40
CA MET A 150 -5.22 -7.04 -21.62
C MET A 150 -4.57 -5.86 -20.87
N LEU A 151 -5.24 -4.71 -20.77
CA LEU A 151 -4.79 -3.56 -19.98
C LEU A 151 -4.84 -3.86 -18.48
N LEU A 152 -5.91 -4.47 -17.98
CA LEU A 152 -6.04 -4.88 -16.57
C LEU A 152 -4.96 -5.91 -16.19
N ARG A 153 -4.70 -6.89 -17.05
CA ARG A 153 -3.61 -7.86 -16.88
C ARG A 153 -2.24 -7.19 -16.82
N ARG A 154 -2.02 -6.15 -17.62
CA ARG A 154 -0.77 -5.37 -17.59
C ARG A 154 -0.65 -4.55 -16.31
N GLN A 155 -1.73 -3.91 -15.87
CA GLN A 155 -1.80 -3.17 -14.61
C GLN A 155 -1.44 -4.06 -13.41
N GLN A 156 -2.04 -5.24 -13.32
CA GLN A 156 -1.80 -6.21 -12.24
C GLN A 156 -0.31 -6.58 -12.13
N ARG A 157 0.35 -6.87 -13.27
CA ARG A 157 1.79 -7.15 -13.30
C ARG A 157 2.64 -5.98 -12.81
N LEU A 158 2.28 -4.75 -13.19
CA LEU A 158 2.98 -3.54 -12.73
C LEU A 158 2.79 -3.32 -11.22
N GLU A 159 1.63 -3.67 -10.66
CA GLU A 159 1.38 -3.57 -9.22
C GLU A 159 2.19 -4.58 -8.40
N GLU A 160 2.33 -5.82 -8.91
CA GLU A 160 3.20 -6.83 -8.32
C GLU A 160 4.68 -6.40 -8.35
N GLU A 161 5.11 -5.84 -9.48
CA GLU A 161 6.47 -5.31 -9.64
C GLU A 161 6.71 -4.12 -8.70
N HIS A 162 5.77 -3.18 -8.61
CA HIS A 162 5.83 -2.06 -7.67
C HIS A 162 6.04 -2.57 -6.23
N ALA A 163 5.21 -3.51 -5.77
CA ALA A 163 5.30 -4.04 -4.41
C ALA A 163 6.65 -4.70 -4.11
N GLU A 164 7.24 -5.36 -5.11
CA GLU A 164 8.57 -5.96 -5.00
C GLU A 164 9.68 -4.90 -4.95
N VAL A 165 9.68 -3.95 -5.88
CA VAL A 165 10.67 -2.86 -5.93
C VAL A 165 10.63 -2.03 -4.63
N GLU A 166 9.44 -1.68 -4.16
CA GLU A 166 9.27 -0.93 -2.93
C GLU A 166 9.78 -1.71 -1.70
N TYR A 167 9.53 -3.02 -1.64
CA TYR A 167 10.05 -3.85 -0.58
C TYR A 167 11.59 -3.86 -0.56
N GLN A 168 12.23 -3.95 -1.73
CA GLN A 168 13.68 -3.90 -1.86
C GLN A 168 14.25 -2.54 -1.41
N ILE A 169 13.62 -1.43 -1.81
CA ILE A 169 14.00 -0.09 -1.36
C ILE A 169 13.93 -0.01 0.17
N ARG A 170 12.83 -0.48 0.79
CA ARG A 170 12.70 -0.48 2.25
C ARG A 170 13.77 -1.33 2.95
N CYS A 171 14.21 -2.43 2.33
CA CYS A 171 15.29 -3.25 2.86
C CYS A 171 16.63 -2.51 2.84
N LEU A 172 16.92 -1.76 1.77
CA LEU A 172 18.13 -0.92 1.69
C LEU A 172 18.06 0.24 2.70
N MET A 173 16.91 0.91 2.81
CA MET A 173 16.68 1.98 3.79
C MET A 173 16.71 1.51 5.25
N TYR A 174 16.55 0.20 5.50
CA TYR A 174 16.66 -0.35 6.85
C TYR A 174 18.12 -0.35 7.35
N GLN A 175 19.10 -0.40 6.44
CA GLN A 175 20.51 -0.32 6.79
C GLN A 175 20.92 1.13 7.10
N PRO A 176 21.64 1.39 8.21
CA PRO A 176 22.16 2.71 8.51
C PRO A 176 23.07 3.27 7.42
N GLU A 177 22.99 4.57 7.16
CA GLU A 177 23.81 5.27 6.15
C GLU A 177 25.32 5.11 6.38
N ALA A 178 25.75 5.01 7.65
CA ALA A 178 27.15 4.78 8.00
C ALA A 178 27.68 3.39 7.55
N THR A 179 26.78 2.44 7.32
CA THR A 179 27.11 1.07 6.89
C THR A 179 26.72 0.79 5.44
N LYS A 180 26.06 1.74 4.75
CA LYS A 180 25.70 1.61 3.34
C LYS A 180 26.93 1.78 2.45
N THR A 181 27.17 0.83 1.57
CA THR A 181 28.19 0.95 0.54
C THR A 181 27.71 1.85 -0.60
N ASP A 182 28.63 2.35 -1.44
CA ASP A 182 28.22 3.14 -2.62
C ASP A 182 27.43 2.30 -3.63
N PHE A 183 27.68 0.99 -3.68
CA PHE A 183 26.87 0.04 -4.44
C PHE A 183 25.42 -0.02 -3.94
N ASP A 184 25.22 -0.03 -2.61
CA ASP A 184 23.86 -0.02 -2.03
C ASP A 184 23.11 1.27 -2.39
N LYS A 185 23.79 2.41 -2.34
CA LYS A 185 23.21 3.71 -2.75
C LYS A 185 22.85 3.73 -4.22
N GLN A 186 23.74 3.21 -5.08
CA GLN A 186 23.48 3.14 -6.52
C GLN A 186 22.30 2.20 -6.83
N LYS A 187 22.21 1.08 -6.11
CA LYS A 187 21.08 0.15 -6.23
C LYS A 187 19.77 0.78 -5.73
N GLU A 188 19.80 1.51 -4.62
CA GLU A 188 18.65 2.26 -4.10
C GLU A 188 18.13 3.27 -5.13
N GLU A 189 19.02 4.06 -5.72
CA GLU A 189 18.69 5.02 -6.78
C GLU A 189 18.10 4.35 -8.03
N ALA A 190 18.71 3.26 -8.50
CA ALA A 190 18.19 2.52 -9.65
C ALA A 190 16.79 1.92 -9.39
N LEU A 191 16.53 1.45 -8.17
CA LEU A 191 15.20 0.97 -7.78
C LEU A 191 14.17 2.10 -7.70
N ILE A 192 14.58 3.29 -7.24
CA ILE A 192 13.71 4.48 -7.22
C ILE A 192 13.33 4.89 -8.65
N GLN A 193 14.32 4.95 -9.56
CA GLN A 193 14.05 5.22 -10.98
C GLN A 193 13.11 4.19 -11.58
N ARG A 194 13.34 2.89 -11.30
CA ARG A 194 12.44 1.83 -11.74
C ARG A 194 11.02 2.00 -11.20
N LEU A 195 10.88 2.44 -9.95
CA LEU A 195 9.57 2.70 -9.33
C LEU A 195 8.83 3.83 -10.06
N VAL A 196 9.52 4.91 -10.43
CA VAL A 196 8.95 6.01 -11.22
C VAL A 196 8.46 5.50 -12.58
N GLU A 197 9.27 4.72 -13.31
CA GLU A 197 8.86 4.14 -14.59
C GLU A 197 7.61 3.26 -14.46
N ILE A 198 7.49 2.46 -13.39
CA ILE A 198 6.32 1.62 -13.14
C ILE A 198 5.07 2.50 -12.95
N VAL A 199 5.19 3.58 -12.18
CA VAL A 199 4.08 4.52 -11.96
C VAL A 199 3.66 5.22 -13.25
N GLU A 200 4.62 5.63 -14.08
CA GLU A 200 4.34 6.21 -15.40
C GLU A 200 3.60 5.24 -16.31
N ARG A 201 4.07 3.98 -16.39
CA ARG A 201 3.39 2.92 -17.17
C ARG A 201 1.97 2.63 -16.67
N ARG A 202 1.72 2.70 -15.36
CA ARG A 202 0.36 2.58 -14.80
C ARG A 202 -0.50 3.79 -15.18
N ASN A 203 0.07 4.99 -15.18
CA ASN A 203 -0.63 6.21 -15.63
C ASN A 203 -0.98 6.15 -17.12
N GLU A 204 -0.13 5.56 -17.96
CA GLU A 204 -0.47 5.31 -19.38
C GLU A 204 -1.70 4.42 -19.52
N ILE A 205 -1.80 3.34 -18.74
CA ILE A 205 -2.96 2.45 -18.75
C ILE A 205 -4.24 3.22 -18.39
N VAL A 206 -4.20 4.02 -17.32
CA VAL A 206 -5.34 4.85 -16.90
C VAL A 206 -5.76 5.83 -18.01
N LYS A 207 -4.79 6.49 -18.66
CA LYS A 207 -5.06 7.40 -19.80
C LYS A 207 -5.71 6.65 -20.96
N CYS A 208 -5.23 5.46 -21.30
CA CYS A 208 -5.81 4.63 -22.36
C CYS A 208 -7.26 4.25 -22.06
N LEU A 209 -7.54 3.79 -20.83
CA LEU A 209 -8.91 3.42 -20.42
C LEU A 209 -9.87 4.63 -20.47
N GLU A 210 -9.44 5.80 -19.97
CA GLU A 210 -10.27 7.00 -20.03
C GLU A 210 -10.50 7.48 -21.47
N MET A 211 -9.48 7.38 -22.34
CA MET A 211 -9.62 7.70 -23.75
C MET A 211 -10.63 6.77 -24.44
N ASN A 212 -10.58 5.47 -24.15
CA ASN A 212 -11.52 4.50 -24.71
C ASN A 212 -12.96 4.79 -24.24
N ARG A 213 -13.16 5.02 -22.94
CA ARG A 213 -14.47 5.40 -22.38
C ARG A 213 -15.05 6.64 -23.07
N ARG A 214 -14.24 7.68 -23.29
CA ARG A 214 -14.70 8.89 -24.00
C ARG A 214 -15.08 8.60 -25.44
N ARG A 215 -14.29 7.79 -26.13
CA ARG A 215 -14.56 7.40 -27.51
C ARG A 215 -15.90 6.67 -27.62
N GLU A 216 -16.16 5.68 -26.76
CA GLU A 216 -17.40 4.91 -26.74
C GLU A 216 -18.63 5.81 -26.52
N VAL A 217 -18.54 6.75 -25.59
CA VAL A 217 -19.61 7.73 -25.35
C VAL A 217 -19.85 8.61 -26.59
N GLU A 218 -18.81 9.04 -27.28
CA GLU A 218 -18.91 9.85 -28.49
C GLU A 218 -19.54 9.05 -29.65
N GLU A 219 -19.13 7.79 -29.82
CA GLU A 219 -19.69 6.87 -30.80
C GLU A 219 -21.19 6.63 -30.56
N VAL A 220 -21.60 6.37 -29.31
CA VAL A 220 -23.02 6.21 -28.95
C VAL A 220 -23.82 7.48 -29.22
N LYS A 221 -23.28 8.65 -28.89
CA LYS A 221 -23.93 9.94 -29.20
C LYS A 221 -24.08 10.14 -30.70
N SER A 222 -23.05 9.81 -31.48
CA SER A 222 -23.07 9.92 -32.94
C SER A 222 -24.13 8.99 -33.54
N ILE A 223 -24.17 7.73 -33.10
CA ILE A 223 -25.17 6.75 -33.52
C ILE A 223 -26.59 7.25 -33.18
N ASN A 224 -26.84 7.68 -31.94
CA ASN A 224 -28.15 8.20 -31.54
C ASN A 224 -28.58 9.43 -32.35
N LYS A 225 -27.64 10.35 -32.61
CA LYS A 225 -27.91 11.52 -33.46
C LYS A 225 -28.30 11.07 -34.86
N HIS A 226 -27.55 10.17 -35.48
CA HIS A 226 -27.90 9.63 -36.80
C HIS A 226 -29.27 8.95 -36.78
N MET A 227 -29.55 8.07 -35.82
CA MET A 227 -30.84 7.38 -35.68
C MET A 227 -32.02 8.37 -35.53
N SER A 228 -31.87 9.43 -34.73
CA SER A 228 -32.90 10.46 -34.55
C SER A 228 -33.25 11.23 -35.84
N LEU A 229 -32.29 11.38 -36.76
CA LEU A 229 -32.51 12.04 -38.05
C LEU A 229 -33.31 11.18 -39.02
N PHE A 230 -33.27 9.85 -38.87
CA PHE A 230 -34.03 8.91 -39.70
C PHE A 230 -35.45 8.66 -39.19
N VAL A 231 -35.68 8.74 -37.86
CA VAL A 231 -37.01 8.57 -37.25
C VAL A 231 -37.89 9.83 -37.34
N GLY A 232 -37.29 11.00 -37.60
CA GLY A 232 -37.99 12.29 -37.71
C GLY A 232 -38.52 12.67 -39.09
N LYS A 233 -38.58 11.73 -40.05
CA LYS A 233 -39.21 11.88 -41.37
C LYS A 233 -40.31 10.85 -41.54
#